data_AF-A0A9W6G7M7-F1
#
_entry.id   AF-A0A9W6G7M7-F1
#
_cell.length_a   1.000
_cell.length_b   1.000
_cell.length_c   1.000
_cell.angle_alpha   90.00
_cell.angle_beta   90.00
_cell.angle_gamma   90.00
#
_symmetry.space_group_name_H-M   'P 1'
#
loop_
_entity.id
_entity.type
_entity.pdbx_description
1 polymer ?
#
loop_
_entity_poly.entity_id
_entity_poly.type
_entity_poly.pdbx_seq_one_letter_code
_entity_poly.pdbx_strand_id
1 'polypeptide(L)'
;MRDLAEVKALVSAAVIGELADRVSAAVMGRASDDAIRALLTEWRAYVREHPHRYAAVIQRPEPRAAEPGARLLDAINASLHGLGLDETTAVHVARCLRSTVHGFVSLESEGGFGLPVNLDESFELLVTMATAGLRAALQEG
;
A
#
# COMPACT_ATOMS: atom_id res chain seq x y z
N MET A 1 -6.15 -25.87 20.61
CA MET A 1 -6.76 -24.52 20.63
C MET A 1 -5.66 -23.56 20.21
N ARG A 2 -5.83 -22.82 19.11
CA ARG A 2 -4.85 -21.79 18.72
C ARG A 2 -4.96 -20.63 19.71
N ASP A 3 -3.83 -20.07 20.13
CA ASP A 3 -3.86 -18.86 20.95
C ASP A 3 -4.17 -17.62 20.10
N LEU A 4 -4.55 -16.51 20.75
CA LEU A 4 -4.93 -15.28 20.05
C LEU A 4 -3.78 -14.70 19.20
N ALA A 5 -2.53 -14.89 19.62
CA ALA A 5 -1.37 -14.37 18.89
C ALA A 5 -1.16 -15.16 17.58
N GLU A 6 -1.32 -16.48 17.64
CA GLU A 6 -1.28 -17.35 16.47
C GLU A 6 -2.39 -17.00 15.48
N VAL A 7 -3.63 -16.79 15.95
CA VAL A 7 -4.75 -16.37 15.07
C VAL A 7 -4.45 -15.04 14.42
N LYS A 8 -3.96 -14.04 15.15
CA LYS A 8 -3.59 -12.73 14.59
C LYS A 8 -2.47 -12.83 13.54
N ALA A 9 -1.46 -13.64 13.78
CA ALA A 9 -0.37 -13.85 12.82
C ALA A 9 -0.87 -14.49 11.51
N LEU A 10 -1.76 -15.47 11.60
CA LEU A 10 -2.37 -16.11 10.43
C LEU A 10 -3.28 -15.15 9.65
N VAL A 11 -4.11 -14.36 10.35
CA VAL A 11 -4.95 -13.33 9.72
C VAL A 11 -4.07 -12.29 9.04
N SER A 12 -3.01 -11.82 9.70
CA SER A 12 -2.06 -10.87 9.12
C SER A 12 -1.43 -11.40 7.84
N ALA A 13 -0.98 -12.66 7.83
CA ALA A 13 -0.39 -13.28 6.64
C ALA A 13 -1.41 -13.39 5.49
N ALA A 14 -2.64 -13.83 5.79
CA ALA A 14 -3.71 -13.95 4.79
C ALA A 14 -4.08 -12.60 4.17
N VAL A 15 -4.27 -11.57 5.01
CA VAL A 15 -4.63 -10.22 4.57
C VAL A 15 -3.54 -9.59 3.70
N ILE A 16 -2.27 -9.71 4.12
CA ILE A 16 -1.14 -9.22 3.34
C ILE A 16 -1.06 -9.97 2.00
N GLY A 17 -1.31 -11.29 1.99
CA GLY A 17 -1.31 -12.10 0.77
C GLY A 17 -2.41 -11.69 -0.21
N GLU A 18 -3.64 -11.55 0.26
CA GLU A 18 -4.77 -11.08 -0.56
C GLU A 18 -4.51 -9.68 -1.15
N LEU A 19 -3.96 -8.78 -0.34
CA LEU A 19 -3.58 -7.45 -0.78
C LEU A 19 -2.46 -7.49 -1.83
N ALA A 20 -1.44 -8.33 -1.63
CA ALA A 20 -0.35 -8.52 -2.60
C ALA A 20 -0.89 -8.98 -3.95
N ASP A 21 -1.80 -9.95 -3.96
CA ASP A 21 -2.38 -10.50 -5.19
C ASP A 21 -3.21 -9.45 -5.94
N ARG A 22 -4.07 -8.71 -5.22
CA ARG A 22 -4.88 -7.64 -5.80
C ARG A 22 -4.03 -6.51 -6.36
N VAL A 23 -3.08 -6.03 -5.57
CA VAL A 23 -2.16 -4.96 -6.00
C VAL A 23 -1.40 -5.44 -7.23
N SER A 24 -0.79 -6.64 -7.20
CA SER A 24 -0.04 -7.19 -8.34
C SER A 24 -0.85 -7.18 -9.63
N ALA A 25 -2.11 -7.62 -9.57
CA ALA A 25 -3.03 -7.59 -10.71
C ALA A 25 -3.35 -6.16 -11.16
N ALA A 26 -3.55 -5.23 -10.22
CA ALA A 26 -3.80 -3.82 -10.51
C ALA A 26 -2.58 -3.09 -11.08
N VAL A 27 -1.35 -3.51 -10.81
CA VAL A 27 -0.17 -2.88 -11.44
C VAL A 27 0.17 -3.45 -12.81
N MET A 28 -0.24 -4.68 -13.10
CA MET A 28 0.11 -5.38 -14.32
C MET A 28 -0.25 -4.59 -15.59
N GLY A 29 0.71 -4.46 -16.51
CA GLY A 29 0.54 -3.77 -17.79
C GLY A 29 0.52 -2.24 -17.70
N ARG A 30 0.76 -1.65 -16.52
CA ARG A 30 0.86 -0.20 -16.31
C ARG A 30 2.32 0.21 -16.07
N ALA A 31 2.63 1.49 -16.26
CA ALA A 31 3.96 2.05 -16.04
C ALA A 31 3.90 3.39 -15.32
N SER A 32 5.00 3.76 -14.65
CA SER A 32 5.21 5.09 -14.03
C SER A 32 4.03 5.52 -13.15
N ASP A 33 3.51 6.74 -13.31
CA ASP A 33 2.41 7.28 -12.50
C ASP A 33 1.14 6.44 -12.55
N ASP A 34 0.81 5.82 -13.69
CA ASP A 34 -0.41 5.01 -13.81
C ASP A 34 -0.30 3.73 -12.97
N ALA A 35 0.91 3.16 -12.89
CA ALA A 35 1.20 2.02 -12.04
C ALA A 35 1.11 2.38 -10.55
N ILE A 36 1.68 3.52 -10.15
CA ILE A 36 1.61 4.02 -8.76
C ILE A 36 0.16 4.34 -8.39
N ARG A 37 -0.59 5.02 -9.26
CA ARG A 37 -2.01 5.30 -9.06
C ARG A 37 -2.82 4.04 -8.87
N ALA A 38 -2.58 3.01 -9.69
CA ALA A 38 -3.27 1.73 -9.56
C ALA A 38 -2.94 1.01 -8.25
N LEU A 39 -1.67 0.99 -7.84
CA LEU A 39 -1.22 0.47 -6.54
C LEU A 39 -1.98 1.14 -5.38
N LEU A 40 -2.00 2.48 -5.32
CA LEU A 40 -2.63 3.21 -4.21
C LEU A 40 -4.14 2.99 -4.20
N THR A 41 -4.78 3.07 -5.38
CA THR A 41 -6.23 2.93 -5.53
C THR A 41 -6.70 1.53 -5.13
N GLU A 42 -6.01 0.48 -5.58
CA GLU A 42 -6.38 -0.90 -5.27
C GLU A 42 -6.19 -1.21 -3.78
N TRP A 43 -5.13 -0.67 -3.17
CA TRP A 43 -4.93 -0.81 -1.74
C TRP A 43 -6.05 -0.15 -0.94
N ARG A 44 -6.46 1.08 -1.30
CA ARG A 44 -7.61 1.74 -0.66
C ARG A 44 -8.90 0.96 -0.87
N ALA A 45 -9.15 0.45 -2.08
CA ALA A 45 -10.32 -0.37 -2.37
C ALA A 45 -10.39 -1.61 -1.47
N TYR A 46 -9.26 -2.34 -1.33
CA TYR A 46 -9.18 -3.50 -0.43
C TYR A 46 -9.54 -3.13 1.02
N VAL A 47 -8.99 -2.03 1.55
CA VAL A 47 -9.25 -1.62 2.93
C VAL A 47 -10.70 -1.16 3.12
N ARG A 48 -11.30 -0.50 2.12
CA ARG A 48 -12.73 -0.14 2.15
C ARG A 48 -13.64 -1.37 2.15
N GLU A 49 -13.27 -2.41 1.40
CA GLU A 49 -14.02 -3.67 1.35
C GLU A 49 -13.84 -4.52 2.62
N HIS A 50 -12.67 -4.42 3.26
CA HIS A 50 -12.27 -5.29 4.37
C HIS A 50 -11.63 -4.55 5.56
N PRO A 51 -12.28 -3.51 6.13
CA PRO A 51 -11.65 -2.61 7.10
C PRO A 51 -11.21 -3.34 8.38
N HIS A 52 -12.05 -4.22 8.90
CA HIS A 52 -11.73 -4.99 10.12
C HIS A 52 -10.64 -6.05 9.91
N ARG A 53 -10.49 -6.58 8.68
CA ARG A 53 -9.40 -7.51 8.36
C ARG A 53 -8.08 -6.76 8.31
N TYR A 54 -8.07 -5.62 7.63
CA TYR A 54 -6.89 -4.78 7.52
C TYR A 54 -6.42 -4.25 8.88
N ALA A 55 -7.36 -3.84 9.75
CA ALA A 55 -7.04 -3.41 11.12
C ALA A 55 -6.39 -4.52 11.98
N ALA A 56 -6.56 -5.80 11.64
CA ALA A 56 -5.95 -6.91 12.35
C ALA A 56 -4.51 -7.22 11.91
N VAL A 57 -4.00 -6.55 10.86
CA VAL A 57 -2.64 -6.76 10.34
C VAL A 57 -1.60 -6.32 11.37
N ILE A 58 -0.60 -7.18 11.60
CA ILE A 58 0.54 -6.88 12.46
C ILE A 58 1.53 -6.02 11.66
N GLN A 59 1.74 -4.76 12.06
CA GLN A 59 2.60 -3.81 11.35
C GLN A 59 4.10 -3.94 11.67
N ARG A 60 4.48 -4.82 12.61
CA ARG A 60 5.87 -5.16 12.94
C ARG A 60 6.28 -6.46 12.21
N PRO A 61 7.58 -6.77 12.11
CA PRO A 61 8.03 -8.04 11.55
C PRO A 61 7.32 -9.24 12.20
N GLU A 62 6.71 -10.08 11.37
CA GLU A 62 5.97 -11.29 11.77
C GLU A 62 6.38 -12.43 10.82
N PRO A 63 7.04 -13.50 11.31
CA PRO A 63 7.56 -14.57 10.46
C PRO A 63 6.52 -15.21 9.54
N ARG A 64 5.27 -15.38 10.00
CA ARG A 64 4.20 -15.96 9.16
C ARG A 64 3.79 -15.06 8.00
N ALA A 65 4.03 -13.76 8.11
CA ALA A 65 3.74 -12.78 7.08
C ALA A 65 4.96 -12.43 6.21
N ALA A 66 6.11 -13.10 6.39
CA ALA A 66 7.33 -12.78 5.64
C ALA A 66 7.16 -13.01 4.13
N GLU A 67 6.67 -14.18 3.72
CA GLU A 67 6.40 -14.52 2.31
C GLU A 67 5.36 -13.57 1.67
N PRO A 68 4.14 -13.39 2.22
CA PRO A 68 3.17 -12.50 1.61
C PRO A 68 3.64 -11.03 1.66
N GLY A 69 4.39 -10.65 2.69
CA GLY A 69 5.01 -9.33 2.79
C GLY A 69 6.05 -9.08 1.70
N ALA A 70 6.85 -10.09 1.33
CA ALA A 70 7.75 -10.02 0.19
C ALA A 70 6.98 -9.87 -1.12
N ARG A 71 5.92 -10.66 -1.35
CA ARG A 71 5.06 -10.50 -2.53
C ARG A 71 4.42 -9.11 -2.64
N LEU A 72 3.97 -8.54 -1.52
CA LEU A 72 3.44 -7.17 -1.52
C LEU A 72 4.53 -6.15 -1.87
N LEU A 73 5.76 -6.33 -1.35
CA LEU A 73 6.89 -5.48 -1.70
C LEU A 73 7.25 -5.61 -3.18
N ASP A 74 7.23 -6.82 -3.75
CA ASP A 74 7.46 -7.05 -5.17
C ASP A 74 6.40 -6.34 -6.03
N ALA A 75 5.13 -6.37 -5.61
CA ALA A 75 4.05 -5.65 -6.27
C ALA A 75 4.26 -4.12 -6.23
N ILE A 76 4.71 -3.58 -5.09
CA ILE A 76 5.08 -2.16 -4.98
C ILE A 76 6.26 -1.85 -5.91
N ASN A 77 7.31 -2.67 -5.90
CA ASN A 77 8.48 -2.47 -6.76
C ASN A 77 8.13 -2.55 -8.24
N ALA A 78 7.21 -3.43 -8.62
CA ALA A 78 6.69 -3.51 -9.99
C ALA A 78 6.03 -2.18 -10.42
N SER A 79 5.39 -1.46 -9.49
CA SER A 79 4.83 -0.12 -9.78
C SER A 79 5.89 0.95 -10.07
N LEU A 80 7.11 0.74 -9.60
CA LEU A 80 8.25 1.64 -9.78
C LEU A 80 9.09 1.29 -11.02
N HIS A 81 8.76 0.20 -11.70
CA HIS A 81 9.50 -0.22 -12.88
C HIS A 81 9.46 0.87 -13.97
N GLY A 82 10.60 1.09 -14.62
CA GLY A 82 10.75 2.12 -15.64
C GLY A 82 11.08 3.53 -15.12
N LEU A 83 11.13 3.73 -13.80
CA LEU A 83 11.57 5.01 -13.20
C LEU A 83 13.11 5.14 -13.10
N GLY A 84 13.87 4.11 -13.47
CA GLY A 84 15.34 4.16 -13.48
C GLY A 84 15.98 4.24 -12.10
N LEU A 85 15.28 3.80 -11.05
CA LEU A 85 15.77 3.87 -9.67
C LEU A 85 16.85 2.82 -9.40
N ASP A 86 17.88 3.21 -8.65
CA ASP A 86 18.73 2.22 -7.99
C ASP A 86 17.96 1.49 -6.87
N GLU A 87 18.50 0.37 -6.40
CA GLU A 87 17.86 -0.49 -5.39
C GLU A 87 17.59 0.24 -4.06
N THR A 88 18.51 1.10 -3.61
CA THR A 88 18.36 1.84 -2.35
C THR A 88 17.25 2.88 -2.47
N THR A 89 17.25 3.63 -3.58
CA THR A 89 16.21 4.61 -3.89
C THR A 89 14.84 3.95 -4.03
N ALA A 90 14.75 2.79 -4.70
CA ALA A 90 13.51 2.02 -4.81
C ALA A 90 12.94 1.63 -3.44
N VAL A 91 13.79 1.19 -2.49
CA VAL A 91 13.37 0.89 -1.12
C VAL A 91 12.84 2.14 -0.39
N HIS A 92 13.49 3.29 -0.55
CA HIS A 92 13.00 4.55 0.03
C HIS A 92 11.63 4.94 -0.53
N VAL A 93 11.45 4.86 -1.85
CA VAL A 93 10.17 5.18 -2.51
C VAL A 93 9.07 4.20 -2.08
N ALA A 94 9.36 2.90 -2.02
CA ALA A 94 8.41 1.88 -1.56
C ALA A 94 7.93 2.15 -0.12
N ARG A 95 8.84 2.55 0.78
CA ARG A 95 8.49 2.95 2.15
C ARG A 95 7.58 4.18 2.16
N CYS A 96 7.88 5.20 1.35
CA CYS A 96 7.06 6.40 1.25
C CYS A 96 5.64 6.08 0.75
N LEU A 97 5.51 5.37 -0.38
CA LEU A 97 4.21 4.99 -0.94
C LEU A 97 3.37 4.16 0.04
N ARG A 98 4.00 3.13 0.66
CA ARG A 98 3.33 2.32 1.70
C ARG A 98 2.85 3.17 2.86
N SER A 99 3.69 4.08 3.37
CA SER A 99 3.35 4.93 4.52
C SER A 99 2.19 5.86 4.19
N THR A 100 2.22 6.48 3.01
CA THR A 100 1.18 7.39 2.52
C THR A 100 -0.18 6.68 2.39
N VAL A 101 -0.25 5.54 1.71
CA VAL A 101 -1.52 4.82 1.55
C VAL A 101 -1.99 4.22 2.87
N HIS A 102 -1.10 3.62 3.65
CA HIS A 102 -1.44 3.04 4.95
C HIS A 102 -2.02 4.08 5.91
N GLY A 103 -1.41 5.28 5.98
CA GLY A 103 -1.89 6.37 6.83
C GLY A 103 -3.29 6.82 6.44
N PHE A 104 -3.52 7.06 5.14
CA PHE A 104 -4.83 7.51 4.67
C PHE A 104 -5.92 6.46 4.92
N VAL A 105 -5.69 5.20 4.52
CA VAL A 105 -6.71 4.15 4.61
C VAL A 105 -7.00 3.74 6.06
N SER A 106 -6.00 3.82 6.94
CA SER A 106 -6.21 3.56 8.37
C SER A 106 -7.10 4.65 8.98
N LEU A 107 -6.77 5.92 8.75
CA LEU A 107 -7.58 7.06 9.21
C LEU A 107 -9.00 7.03 8.63
N GLU A 108 -9.13 6.72 7.34
CA GLU A 108 -10.44 6.59 6.67
C GLU A 108 -11.28 5.47 7.32
N SER A 109 -10.68 4.28 7.50
CA SER A 109 -11.40 3.11 8.04
C SER A 109 -11.85 3.26 9.49
N GLU A 110 -11.17 4.11 10.25
CA GLU A 110 -11.49 4.43 11.65
C GLU A 110 -12.43 5.64 11.78
N GLY A 111 -12.86 6.25 10.67
CA GLY A 111 -13.73 7.44 10.68
C GLY A 111 -13.00 8.72 11.11
N GLY A 112 -11.67 8.77 10.98
CA GLY A 112 -10.83 9.90 11.38
C GLY A 112 -11.05 11.18 10.57
N PHE A 113 -11.63 11.09 9.37
CA PHE A 113 -11.96 12.24 8.53
C PHE A 113 -13.38 12.77 8.82
N GLY A 114 -13.57 13.37 10.00
CA GLY A 114 -14.89 13.79 10.50
C GLY A 114 -15.48 15.08 9.89
N LEU A 115 -14.88 15.67 8.86
CA LEU A 115 -15.40 16.85 8.16
C LEU A 115 -16.23 16.42 6.94
N PRO A 116 -17.30 17.14 6.57
CA PRO A 116 -18.23 16.73 5.50
C PRO A 116 -17.69 17.05 4.09
N VAL A 117 -16.44 16.65 3.81
CA VAL A 117 -15.77 16.80 2.51
C VAL A 117 -15.61 15.42 1.88
N ASN A 118 -15.70 15.34 0.55
CA ASN A 118 -15.59 14.10 -0.17
C ASN A 118 -14.18 13.47 -0.01
N LEU A 119 -14.13 12.27 0.56
CA LEU A 119 -12.87 11.55 0.80
C LEU A 119 -12.22 11.07 -0.51
N ASP A 120 -13.01 10.84 -1.56
CA ASP A 120 -12.46 10.46 -2.85
C ASP A 120 -11.63 11.60 -3.46
N GLU A 121 -12.07 12.86 -3.32
CA GLU A 121 -11.29 14.03 -3.76
C GLU A 121 -10.00 14.18 -2.95
N SER A 122 -10.04 13.93 -1.64
CA SER A 122 -8.85 13.96 -0.78
C SER A 122 -7.84 12.88 -1.16
N PHE A 123 -8.33 11.69 -1.50
CA PHE A 123 -7.49 10.58 -1.92
C PHE A 123 -6.86 10.83 -3.30
N GLU A 124 -7.63 11.36 -4.26
CA GLU A 124 -7.11 11.76 -5.58
C GLU A 124 -6.02 12.82 -5.47
N LEU A 125 -6.18 13.78 -4.55
CA LEU A 125 -5.15 14.76 -4.24
C LEU A 125 -3.89 14.09 -3.66
N LEU A 126 -4.04 13.13 -2.74
CA LEU A 126 -2.92 12.38 -2.16
C LEU A 126 -2.17 11.58 -3.23
N VAL A 127 -2.86 10.92 -4.16
CA VAL A 127 -2.23 10.23 -5.29
C VAL A 127 -1.44 11.21 -6.15
N THR A 128 -2.04 12.37 -6.47
CA THR A 128 -1.39 13.42 -7.26
C THR A 128 -0.15 13.96 -6.56
N MET A 129 -0.21 14.20 -5.24
CA MET A 129 0.93 14.63 -4.44
C MET A 129 2.05 13.57 -4.43
N ALA A 130 1.69 12.28 -4.29
CA ALA A 130 2.66 11.20 -4.28
C ALA A 130 3.40 11.06 -5.62
N THR A 131 2.68 11.10 -6.74
CA THR A 131 3.32 10.96 -8.06
C THR A 131 4.10 12.21 -8.47
N ALA A 132 3.56 13.41 -8.23
CA ALA A 132 4.25 14.66 -8.52
C ALA A 132 5.51 14.85 -7.64
N GLY A 133 5.41 14.53 -6.35
CA GLY A 133 6.54 14.59 -5.41
C GLY A 133 7.65 13.62 -5.79
N LEU A 134 7.30 12.40 -6.22
CA LEU A 134 8.28 11.44 -6.72
C LEU A 134 8.99 11.95 -7.97
N ARG A 135 8.25 12.49 -8.95
CA ARG A 135 8.85 13.08 -10.16
C ARG A 135 9.82 14.21 -9.84
N ALA A 136 9.44 15.12 -8.95
CA ALA A 136 10.29 16.22 -8.53
C ALA A 136 11.59 15.71 -7.89
N ALA A 137 11.49 14.74 -6.98
CA ALA A 137 12.65 14.13 -6.33
C ALA A 137 13.62 13.43 -7.31
N LEU A 138 13.10 12.88 -8.40
CA LEU A 138 13.92 12.22 -9.44
C LEU A 138 14.53 13.19 -10.46
N GLN A 139 14.06 14.44 -10.53
CA GLN A 139 14.61 15.49 -11.40
C GLN A 139 15.74 16.29 -10.73
N GLU A 140 15.83 16.22 -9.40
CA GLU A 140 16.84 16.93 -8.60
C GLU A 140 18.11 16.12 -8.33
N GLY A 141 18.15 14.85 -8.76
CA GLY A 141 19.30 13.93 -8.65
C GLY A 141 19.99 13.68 -9.99
#